data_AF-A0A0Q8DQW8-F1
#
_entry.id   AF-A0A0Q8DQW8-F1
#
_cell.length_a   1.000
_cell.length_b   1.000
_cell.length_c   1.000
_cell.angle_alpha   90.00
_cell.angle_beta   90.00
_cell.angle_gamma   90.00
#
_symmetry.space_group_name_H-M   'P 1'
#
loop_
_entity.id
_entity.type
_entity.pdbx_description
1 polymer ?
#
loop_
_entity_poly.entity_id
_entity_poly.type
_entity_poly.pdbx_seq_one_letter_code
_entity_poly.pdbx_strand_id
1 'polypeptide(L)' 'MLGLNSFSHWIVLLVLVLLLFGTGRLRNAGRDLGGAIAGFRRGLKSDTSGDAAEQPASPKDPR' A
#
# COMPACT_ATOMS: atom_id res chain seq x y z
N MET A 1 0.27 30.93 -17.42
CA MET A 1 -1.00 30.24 -17.10
C MET A 1 -0.63 28.99 -16.33
N LEU A 2 -0.90 28.97 -15.02
CA LEU A 2 -0.35 28.01 -14.05
C LEU A 2 -0.64 26.57 -14.48
N GLY A 3 0.42 25.81 -14.78
CA GLY A 3 0.36 24.42 -15.20
C GLY A 3 -0.22 23.53 -14.11
N LEU A 4 -1.50 23.17 -14.27
CA LEU A 4 -2.30 22.27 -13.43
C LEU A 4 -1.77 20.81 -13.40
N ASN A 5 -0.60 20.56 -13.98
CA ASN A 5 0.03 19.27 -14.17
C ASN A 5 1.45 19.21 -13.59
N SER A 6 1.84 20.19 -12.77
CA SER A 6 3.09 20.11 -12.01
C SER A 6 2.95 19.11 -10.85
N PHE A 7 3.88 18.16 -10.75
CA PHE A 7 3.95 17.13 -9.71
C PHE A 7 3.83 17.70 -8.28
N SER A 8 4.26 18.94 -8.08
CA SER A 8 4.12 19.68 -6.81
C SER A 8 2.67 19.82 -6.35
N HIS A 9 1.70 19.95 -7.27
CA HIS A 9 0.28 20.07 -6.91
C HIS A 9 -0.25 18.79 -6.25
N TRP A 10 0.10 17.63 -6.82
CA TRP A 10 -0.32 16.33 -6.28
C TRP A 10 0.25 16.10 -4.87
N ILE A 11 1.49 16.51 -4.61
CA ILE A 11 2.08 16.42 -3.26
C ILE A 11 1.30 17.31 -2.27
N VAL A 12 1.01 18.56 -2.62
CA VAL A 12 0.28 19.48 -1.74
C VAL A 12 -1.12 18.94 -1.42
N LEU A 13 -1.82 18.38 -2.40
CA LEU A 13 -3.13 17.75 -2.19
C LEU A 13 -3.03 16.53 -1.25
N LEU A 14 -2.01 15.70 -1.42
CA LEU A 14 -1.82 14.50 -0.61
C LEU A 14 -1.51 14.84 0.85
N VAL A 15 -0.72 15.89 1.08
CA VAL A 15 -0.48 16.46 2.41
C VAL A 15 -1.78 16.99 3.01
N LEU A 16 -2.57 17.75 2.24
CA LEU A 16 -3.85 18.29 2.71
C LEU A 16 -4.83 17.19 3.12
N VAL A 17 -4.97 16.14 2.31
CA VAL A 17 -5.80 14.97 2.65
C VAL A 17 -5.30 14.29 3.92
N LEU A 18 -3.98 14.15 4.08
CA LEU A 18 -3.39 13.55 5.28
C LEU A 18 -3.65 14.40 6.54
N LEU A 19 -3.67 15.73 6.42
CA LEU A 19 -4.01 16.64 7.52
C LEU A 19 -5.50 16.58 7.87
N LEU A 20 -6.41 16.56 6.88
CA LEU A 20 -7.86 16.49 7.11
C LEU A 20 -8.28 15.16 7.76
N PHE A 21 -7.76 14.04 7.23
CA PHE A 21 -8.13 12.71 7.72
C PHE A 21 -7.29 12.27 8.93
N GLY A 22 -6.12 12.89 9.11
CA GLY A 22 -5.12 12.45 10.08
C GLY A 22 -4.39 11.17 9.66
N THR A 23 -3.15 11.00 10.14
CA THR A 23 -2.31 9.83 9.85
C THR A 23 -2.85 8.53 10.48
N GLY A 24 -3.56 8.63 11.61
CA GLY A 24 -4.10 7.47 12.31
C GLY A 24 -5.20 6.75 11.52
N ARG A 25 -6.12 7.51 10.91
CA ARG A 25 -7.23 6.92 10.14
C ARG A 25 -6.76 6.38 8.80
N LEU A 26 -5.83 7.07 8.13
CA LEU A 26 -5.21 6.58 6.91
C LEU A 26 -4.38 5.31 7.15
N ARG A 27 -3.70 5.20 8.30
CA ARG A 27 -2.96 3.97 8.66
C ARG A 27 -3.89 2.79 8.90
N ASN A 28 -5.00 2.98 9.61
CA ASN A 28 -5.95 1.89 9.88
C ASN A 28 -6.61 1.43 8.57
N ALA A 29 -7.17 2.35 7.80
CA ALA A 29 -7.78 2.05 6.50
C ALA A 29 -6.77 1.46 5.52
N GLY A 30 -5.54 1.99 5.49
CA GLY A 30 -4.46 1.48 4.65
C GLY A 30 -4.00 0.07 5.02
N ARG A 31 -4.04 -0.31 6.31
CA ARG A 31 -3.74 -1.68 6.75
C ARG A 31 -4.81 -2.66 6.26
N ASP A 32 -6.08 -2.30 6.40
CA ASP A 32 -7.21 -3.15 6.00
C ASP A 32 -7.26 -3.32 4.48
N LEU A 33 -7.15 -2.22 3.74
CA LEU A 33 -7.10 -2.21 2.27
C LEU A 33 -5.82 -2.87 1.74
N GLY A 34 -4.68 -2.62 2.39
CA GLY A 34 -3.39 -3.19 2.01
C GLY A 34 -3.36 -4.71 2.13
N GLY A 35 -3.98 -5.28 3.18
CA GLY A 35 -4.10 -6.73 3.34
C GLY A 35 -4.94 -7.37 2.22
N ALA A 36 -6.08 -6.78 1.89
CA ALA A 36 -6.93 -7.26 0.80
C ALA A 36 -6.23 -7.20 -0.57
N ILE A 37 -5.55 -6.09 -0.86
CA ILE A 37 -4.79 -5.92 -2.11
C ILE A 37 -3.59 -6.87 -2.16
N ALA A 38 -2.93 -7.15 -1.03
CA ALA A 38 -1.83 -8.11 -0.98
C ALA A 38 -2.28 -9.53 -1.35
N GLY A 39 -3.43 -9.99 -0.83
CA GLY A 39 -4.04 -11.27 -1.21
C GLY A 39 -4.40 -11.32 -2.69
N PHE A 40 -4.99 -10.24 -3.23
CA PHE A 40 -5.31 -10.13 -4.65
C PHE A 40 -4.07 -10.20 -5.54
N ARG A 41 -3.00 -9.48 -5.20
CA ARG A 41 -1.71 -9.54 -5.92
C ARG A 41 -1.06 -10.92 -5.84
N ARG A 42 -1.23 -11.64 -4.72
CA ARG A 42 -0.74 -13.02 -4.56
C ARG A 42 -1.49 -13.96 -5.50
N GLY A 43 -2.83 -13.89 -5.54
CA GLY A 43 -3.66 -14.71 -6.43
C GLY A 43 -3.35 -14.47 -7.91
N LEU A 44 -3.26 -13.21 -8.34
CA LEU A 44 -2.86 -12.87 -9.72
C LEU A 44 -1.47 -13.40 -10.10
N LYS A 45 -0.53 -13.44 -9.14
CA LYS A 45 0.80 -14.01 -9.36
C LYS A 45 0.79 -15.53 -9.44
N SER A 46 -0.04 -16.19 -8.63
CA SER A 46 -0.22 -17.64 -8.68
C SER A 46 -0.84 -18.11 -9.99
N ASP A 47 -1.71 -17.32 -10.62
CA ASP A 47 -2.31 -17.66 -11.91
C ASP A 47 -1.36 -17.44 -13.11
N THR A 48 -0.43 -16.47 -13.02
CA THR A 48 0.50 -16.15 -14.12
C THR A 48 1.86 -16.86 -14.02
N SER A 49 2.18 -17.45 -12.88
CA SER A 49 3.43 -18.19 -12.65
C SER A 49 3.09 -19.35 -11.74
N GLY A 50 3.04 -20.56 -12.31
CA GLY A 50 2.65 -21.80 -11.62
C GLY A 50 3.60 -22.28 -10.52
N ASP A 51 4.40 -21.38 -9.94
CA ASP A 51 5.24 -21.65 -8.78
C ASP A 51 5.66 -20.32 -8.12
N ALA A 52 5.97 -20.37 -6.83
CA ALA A 52 6.33 -19.27 -5.92
C ALA A 52 5.17 -18.57 -5.18
N ALA A 53 4.66 -19.28 -4.18
CA ALA A 53 4.12 -18.63 -2.99
C ALA A 53 4.57 -19.31 -1.69
N GLU A 54 5.80 -19.81 -1.62
CA GLU A 54 6.47 -19.93 -0.33
C GLU A 54 7.18 -18.60 -0.03
N GLN A 55 6.69 -17.87 0.98
CA GLN A 55 7.60 -17.03 1.74
C GLN A 55 7.27 -17.19 3.21
N PRO A 56 8.23 -17.73 3.99
CA PRO A 56 8.05 -17.97 5.40
C PRO A 56 8.13 -16.62 6.09
N ALA A 57 7.06 -16.22 6.77
CA ALA A 57 7.27 -15.44 7.98
C ALA A 57 7.85 -16.43 9.00
N SER A 58 9.14 -16.73 8.88
CA SER A 58 9.90 -17.39 9.94
C SER A 58 9.99 -16.36 11.07
N PRO A 59 9.34 -16.56 12.23
CA PRO A 59 9.78 -15.91 13.44
C PRO A 59 11.24 -16.31 13.61
N LYS A 60 12.13 -15.34 13.48
CA LYS A 60 13.47 -15.45 14.03
C LYS A 60 13.29 -15.65 15.53
N ASP A 61 13.29 -16.90 15.97
CA ASP A 61 13.42 -17.28 17.37
C ASP A 61 14.93 -17.41 17.62
N PRO A 62 15.57 -16.48 18.37
CA PRO A 62 16.94 -16.64 18.81
C PRO A 62 16.90 -17.43 20.12
N ARG A 63 16.98 -18.76 20.03
CA ARG A 63 17.35 -19.63 21.15
C ARG A 63 18.46 -20.57 20.73
#